data_AF-A0A9N8WQL4-F1
#
_entry.id   AF-A0A9N8WQL4-F1
#
_cell.length_a   1.000
_cell.length_b   1.000
_cell.length_c   1.000
_cell.angle_alpha   90.00
_cell.angle_beta   90.00
_cell.angle_gamma   90.00
#
_symmetry.space_group_name_H-M   'P 1'
#
loop_
_entity.id
_entity.type
_entity.pdbx_description
1 polymer ?
#
loop_
_entity_poly.entity_id
_entity_poly.type
_entity_poly.pdbx_seq_one_letter_code
_entity_poly.pdbx_strand_id
1 'polypeptide(L)' 'MPGWDDNSLGYHSDNGKFFCHLNMTGIAFESNNLIKKGAALYPCVGFSMLQKSGIGGSAEINFGHRMLKYESITNFDI' A
#
# COMPACT_ATOMS: atom_id res chain seq x y z
N MET A 1 2.12 9.57 4.71
CA MET A 1 2.06 8.10 4.59
C MET A 1 1.53 7.75 3.20
N PRO A 2 1.85 6.58 2.62
CA PRO A 2 1.25 6.18 1.34
C PRO A 2 -0.28 6.34 1.39
N GLY A 3 -0.88 7.01 0.40
CA GLY A 3 -2.32 7.30 0.36
C GLY A 3 -2.74 8.66 0.94
N TRP A 4 -1.82 9.48 1.50
CA TRP A 4 -2.15 10.84 1.99
C TRP A 4 -2.11 11.91 0.89
N ASP A 5 -1.22 11.77 -0.08
CA ASP A 5 -1.01 12.76 -1.14
C ASP A 5 -1.55 12.23 -2.49
N ASP A 6 -1.75 13.14 -3.44
CA ASP A 6 -2.14 12.82 -4.81
C ASP A 6 -1.20 11.78 -5.44
N ASN A 7 -1.76 10.89 -6.27
CA ASN A 7 -1.03 9.81 -6.95
C ASN A 7 -0.36 8.81 -6.00
N SER A 8 -0.82 8.73 -4.74
CA SER A 8 -0.38 7.72 -3.78
C SER A 8 -1.55 6.90 -3.25
N LEU A 9 -1.27 5.65 -2.91
CA LEU A 9 -2.22 4.67 -2.41
C LEU A 9 -1.56 3.96 -1.24
N GLY A 10 -2.32 3.63 -0.19
CA GLY A 10 -1.74 2.94 0.94
C GLY A 10 -2.75 2.21 1.80
N TYR A 11 -2.27 1.19 2.48
CA TYR A 11 -2.98 0.50 3.56
C TYR A 11 -2.26 0.82 4.87
N HIS A 12 -2.99 1.25 5.91
CA HIS A 12 -2.40 1.58 7.21
C HIS A 12 -2.85 0.58 8.27
N SER A 13 -1.87 -0.08 8.91
CA SER A 13 -2.11 -1.18 9.83
C SER A 13 -2.65 -0.77 11.20
N ASP A 14 -2.48 0.49 11.58
CA ASP A 14 -2.95 1.05 12.86
C ASP A 14 -4.48 1.10 12.95
N ASN A 15 -5.16 1.24 11.80
CA ASN A 15 -6.62 1.33 11.71
C ASN A 15 -7.23 0.38 10.66
N GLY A 16 -6.41 -0.36 9.92
CA GLY A 16 -6.84 -1.32 8.91
C GLY A 16 -7.52 -0.70 7.70
N LYS A 17 -7.38 0.61 7.47
CA LYS A 17 -8.05 1.33 6.37
C LYS A 17 -7.14 1.46 5.15
N PHE A 18 -7.79 1.51 3.99
CA PHE A 18 -7.18 1.89 2.72
C PHE A 18 -7.32 3.40 2.52
N PHE A 19 -6.24 4.02 2.08
CA PHE A 19 -6.13 5.44 1.81
C PHE A 19 -5.80 5.63 0.34
N CYS A 20 -6.68 6.35 -0.34
CA CYS A 20 -6.47 6.94 -1.63
C CYS A 20 -7.07 8.33 -1.53
N HIS A 21 -6.38 9.34 -2.04
CA HIS A 21 -6.89 10.70 -2.08
C HIS A 21 -8.30 10.79 -2.72
N LEU A 22 -8.69 9.79 -3.52
CA LEU A 22 -9.97 9.71 -4.23
C LEU A 22 -11.12 9.03 -3.45
N ASN A 23 -10.96 8.68 -2.16
CA ASN A 23 -12.01 8.07 -1.30
C ASN A 23 -12.79 6.91 -1.96
N MET A 24 -12.19 5.71 -2.03
CA MET A 24 -12.81 4.55 -2.68
C MET A 24 -13.01 3.35 -1.73
N THR A 25 -14.08 2.58 -1.95
CA THR A 25 -14.40 1.30 -1.28
C THR A 25 -14.72 0.22 -2.31
N GLY A 26 -14.06 -0.95 -2.25
CA GLY A 26 -14.15 -2.04 -3.23
C GLY A 26 -12.85 -2.87 -3.26
N ILE A 27 -12.52 -3.57 -4.37
CA ILE A 27 -11.10 -3.88 -4.73
C ILE A 27 -10.31 -2.64 -4.33
N ALA A 28 -9.28 -2.80 -3.48
CA ALA A 28 -8.81 -1.70 -2.61
C ALA A 28 -8.66 -0.36 -3.34
N PHE A 29 -8.29 -0.39 -4.62
CA PHE A 29 -8.34 0.74 -5.54
C PHE A 29 -8.81 0.28 -6.94
N GLU A 30 -9.80 0.92 -7.56
CA GLU A 30 -10.23 0.59 -8.93
C GLU A 30 -9.35 1.26 -9.99
N SER A 31 -9.02 0.50 -11.04
CA SER A 31 -8.10 0.87 -12.13
C SER A 31 -8.46 2.14 -12.89
N ASN A 32 -9.73 2.52 -12.93
CA ASN A 32 -10.18 3.72 -13.62
C ASN A 32 -9.73 5.03 -12.92
N ASN A 33 -9.31 4.93 -11.66
CA ASN A 33 -8.86 6.03 -10.81
C ASN A 33 -7.41 5.85 -10.32
N LEU A 34 -6.77 4.74 -10.69
CA LEU A 34 -5.38 4.44 -10.40
C LEU A 34 -4.47 5.25 -11.32
N ILE A 35 -4.28 6.51 -10.95
CA ILE A 35 -3.25 7.40 -11.51
C ILE A 35 -3.55 7.78 -12.97
N LYS A 36 -3.07 8.93 -13.42
CA LYS A 36 -3.16 9.33 -14.84
C LYS A 36 -2.78 8.12 -15.71
N LYS A 37 -3.73 7.64 -16.54
CA LYS A 37 -3.56 6.47 -17.42
C LYS A 37 -2.13 6.44 -17.98
N GLY A 38 -1.35 5.44 -17.57
CA GLY A 38 0.02 5.22 -18.06
C GLY A 38 1.16 5.66 -17.14
N ALA A 39 0.91 6.16 -15.92
CA ALA A 39 2.01 6.39 -14.97
C ALA A 39 2.41 5.10 -14.24
N ALA A 40 3.72 4.94 -14.01
CA ALA A 40 4.26 3.82 -13.26
C ALA A 40 3.99 3.98 -11.75
N LEU A 41 3.71 2.86 -11.08
CA LEU A 41 3.63 2.78 -9.63
C LEU A 41 4.93 2.22 -9.06
N TYR A 42 5.29 2.72 -7.87
CA TYR A 42 6.45 2.26 -7.12
C TYR A 42 5.98 1.69 -5.77
N PRO A 43 6.54 0.54 -5.33
CA PRO A 43 6.34 0.07 -3.98
C PRO A 43 6.82 1.12 -2.96
N CYS A 44 6.01 1.40 -1.94
CA CYS A 44 6.33 2.40 -0.92
C CYS A 44 5.93 1.90 0.47
N VAL A 45 6.80 2.13 1.46
CA VAL A 45 6.56 1.82 2.88
C VAL A 45 6.83 3.08 3.70
N GLY A 46 5.91 3.43 4.59
CA GLY A 46 6.04 4.58 5.48
C GLY A 46 5.90 4.17 6.94
N PHE A 47 6.68 4.80 7.82
CA PHE A 47 6.61 4.61 9.27
C PHE A 47 6.26 5.91 9.96
N SER A 48 5.26 5.89 10.85
CA SER A 48 4.99 7.04 11.70
C SER A 48 6.04 7.11 12.82
N MET A 49 6.71 8.25 12.95
CA MET A 49 7.66 8.50 14.04
C MET A 49 6.99 8.93 15.35
N LEU A 50 5.66 8.97 15.42
CA LEU A 50 4.89 9.42 16.58
C LEU A 50 4.76 8.34 17.68
N GLN A 51 5.83 7.64 18.02
CA GLN A 51 5.91 7.01 19.34
C GLN A 51 6.66 7.96 20.28
N LYS A 52 6.03 8.33 21.41
CA LYS A 52 6.66 9.11 22.50
C LYS A 52 7.99 8.52 23.01
N SER A 53 8.29 7.27 22.65
CA SER A 53 9.49 6.50 22.99
C SER A 53 10.66 6.67 22.00
N GLY A 54 10.52 7.39 20.88
CA GLY A 54 11.62 7.65 19.94
C GLY A 54 12.13 6.44 19.16
N ILE A 55 11.46 5.28 19.27
CA ILE A 55 11.81 4.06 18.53
C ILE A 55 10.90 3.97 17.31
N GLY A 56 11.50 4.07 16.12
CA GLY A 56 10.80 3.89 14.85
C GLY A 56 10.49 2.41 14.58
N GLY A 57 9.50 2.15 13.73
CA GLY A 57 9.25 0.81 13.20
C GLY A 57 10.31 0.40 12.18
N SER A 58 10.49 -0.91 12.00
CA SER A 58 11.30 -1.49 10.93
C SER A 58 10.45 -2.47 10.11
N ALA A 59 10.83 -2.66 8.85
CA ALA A 59 10.26 -3.69 7.99
C ALA A 59 11.35 -4.28 7.09
N GLU A 60 11.21 -5.57 6.78
CA GLU A 60 11.97 -6.24 5.74
C GLU A 60 11.05 -6.47 4.55
N ILE A 61 11.53 -6.18 3.33
CA ILE A 61 10.72 -6.25 2.12
C ILE A 61 11.30 -7.33 1.20
N ASN A 62 10.44 -8.24 0.73
CA ASN A 62 10.81 -9.28 -0.22
C ASN A 62 10.09 -9.06 -1.55
N PHE A 63 10.83 -8.63 -2.57
CA PHE A 63 10.34 -8.46 -3.95
C PHE A 63 10.44 -9.74 -4.80
N GLY A 64 10.38 -10.93 -4.16
CA GLY A 64 10.48 -12.24 -4.82
C GLY A 64 11.89 -12.83 -4.84
N HIS A 65 12.84 -12.26 -4.10
CA HIS A 65 14.20 -12.78 -3.99
C HIS A 65 14.31 -14.01 -3.04
N ARG A 66 13.32 -14.18 -2.16
CA ARG A 66 13.16 -15.37 -1.30
C ARG A 66 11.78 -15.99 -1.51
N MET A 67 11.61 -17.26 -1.12
CA MET A 67 10.29 -17.93 -1.17
C MET A 67 9.23 -17.10 -0.44
N LEU A 68 8.10 -16.87 -1.10
CA LEU A 68 6.96 -16.15 -0.53
C LEU A 68 6.18 -17.08 0.39
N LYS A 69 5.71 -16.54 1.52
CA LYS A 69 4.86 -17.28 2.47
C LYS A 69 3.45 -17.52 1.93
N TYR A 70 2.99 -16.64 1.04
CA TYR A 70 1.67 -16.67 0.44
C TYR A 70 1.80 -16.84 -1.07
N GLU A 71 0.89 -17.60 -1.65
CA GLU A 71 0.82 -17.80 -3.10
C GLU A 71 0.26 -16.56 -3.79
N SER A 72 0.67 -16.34 -5.03
CA SER A 72 0.12 -15.28 -5.87
C SER A 72 -1.33 -15.58 -6.22
N ILE A 73 -2.20 -14.60 -6.03
CA ILE A 73 -3.60 -14.65 -6.42
C ILE A 73 -3.71 -14.23 -7.89
N THR A 74 -4.50 -14.95 -8.67
CA THR A 74 -4.78 -14.67 -10.07
C THR A 74 -6.15 -14.01 -10.23
N ASN A 75 -6.49 -13.59 -11.46
CA ASN A 75 -7.82 -13.07 -11.78
C ASN A 75 -8.93 -14.13 -11.72
N PHE A 76 -8.61 -15.40 -11.47
CA PHE A 76 -9.60 -16.48 -11.28
C PHE A 76 -9.98 -16.67 -9.81
N ASP A 77 -9.25 -16.05 -8.89
CA ASP A 77 -9.41 -16.20 -7.45
C ASP A 77 -10.23 -15.05 -6.82
N ILE A 78 -10.73 -14.12 -7.65
CA ILE A 78 -11.52 -12.92 -7.28
C ILE A 78 -12.94 -13.10 -7.81
#